data_AF-J9BF32-F1
#
_entry.id   AF-J9BF32-F1
#
_cell.length_a   1.000
_cell.length_b   1.000
_cell.length_c   1.000
_cell.angle_alpha   90.00
_cell.angle_beta   90.00
_cell.angle_gamma   90.00
#
_symmetry.space_group_name_H-M   'P 1'
#
loop_
_entity.id
_entity.type
_entity.pdbx_description
1 polymer ?
#
loop_
_entity_poly.entity_id
_entity_poly.type
_entity_poly.pdbx_seq_one_letter_code
_entity_poly.pdbx_strand_id
1 'polypeptide(L)'
;MVRLAVKTRITIVAPKVRFELFNSIEAYSQFEPLYELWCDYFSTLVNGSNGQLDARMLKADYHGCLLMIVEAANPAQVGICGIVTRETRQTFMLITKQDRLLTIPKQDTIFQFALEGKIYLLFGNAF
;
A
#
# COMPACT_ATOMS: atom_id res chain seq x y z
N MET A 1 37.98 11.83 -55.14
CA MET A 1 38.24 11.92 -53.69
C MET A 1 37.50 13.14 -53.16
N VAL A 2 36.19 13.07 -52.90
CA VAL A 2 35.48 12.52 -51.72
C VAL A 2 35.52 13.44 -50.48
N ARG A 3 34.43 14.21 -50.37
CA ARG A 3 33.63 14.70 -49.21
C ARG A 3 34.24 15.59 -48.12
N LEU A 4 33.68 16.82 -48.06
CA LEU A 4 33.50 17.64 -46.86
C LEU A 4 32.72 16.88 -45.77
N ALA A 5 33.17 16.95 -44.52
CA ALA A 5 32.42 16.56 -43.35
C ALA A 5 32.02 17.80 -42.55
N VAL A 6 30.73 18.15 -42.61
CA VAL A 6 30.07 19.12 -41.75
C VAL A 6 30.07 18.57 -40.33
N LYS A 7 30.69 19.27 -39.37
CA LYS A 7 30.58 18.97 -37.94
C LYS A 7 29.22 19.48 -37.44
N THR A 8 28.21 18.62 -37.45
CA THR A 8 26.91 18.90 -36.82
C THR A 8 27.07 18.82 -35.30
N ARG A 9 26.82 19.93 -34.59
CA ARG A 9 26.61 19.91 -33.13
C ARG A 9 25.26 19.26 -32.85
N ILE A 10 25.26 18.09 -32.23
CA ILE A 10 24.06 17.48 -31.68
C ILE A 10 23.85 18.08 -30.29
N THR A 11 22.91 19.02 -30.16
CA THR A 11 22.41 19.45 -28.85
C THR A 11 21.42 18.40 -28.37
N ILE A 12 21.84 17.53 -27.45
CA ILE A 12 20.93 16.61 -26.77
C ILE A 12 20.12 17.44 -25.78
N VAL A 13 18.87 17.74 -26.12
CA VAL A 13 17.90 18.27 -25.16
C VAL A 13 17.45 17.06 -24.32
N ALA A 14 18.04 16.90 -23.14
CA ALA A 14 17.61 15.87 -22.21
C ALA A 14 16.14 16.12 -21.83
N PRO A 15 15.24 15.13 -21.93
CA PRO A 15 13.88 15.28 -21.44
C PRO A 15 13.92 15.54 -19.93
N LYS A 16 13.08 16.45 -19.44
CA LYS A 16 12.78 16.68 -18.01
C LYS A 16 12.15 15.40 -17.42
N VAL A 17 12.97 14.37 -17.22
CA VAL A 17 12.61 13.21 -16.42
C VAL A 17 12.95 13.59 -15.00
N ARG A 18 11.90 13.71 -14.18
CA ARG A 18 11.98 13.94 -12.74
C ARG A 18 12.79 12.80 -12.13
N PHE A 19 14.08 13.02 -11.94
CA PHE A 19 14.94 12.20 -11.08
C PHE A 19 14.45 12.40 -9.64
N GLU A 20 13.48 11.61 -9.19
CA GLU A 20 13.26 11.36 -7.76
C GLU A 20 14.15 10.17 -7.42
N LEU A 21 15.42 10.43 -7.11
CA LEU A 21 15.96 10.56 -5.75
C LEU A 21 15.83 9.25 -4.95
N PHE A 22 16.94 8.52 -4.92
CA PHE A 22 17.35 7.51 -3.94
C PHE A 22 16.33 6.42 -3.59
N ASN A 23 16.65 5.18 -3.99
CA ASN A 23 16.12 3.96 -3.39
C ASN A 23 16.36 3.98 -1.87
N SER A 24 15.48 4.63 -1.10
CA SER A 24 15.36 4.31 0.32
C SER A 24 14.72 2.94 0.37
N ILE A 25 15.51 1.93 0.72
CA ILE A 25 14.95 0.65 1.14
C ILE A 25 14.15 0.95 2.41
N GLU A 26 12.83 0.95 2.27
CA GLU A 26 11.91 1.13 3.38
C GLU A 26 11.90 -0.16 4.21
N ALA A 27 12.35 -0.07 5.46
CA ALA A 27 12.36 -1.21 6.37
C ALA A 27 11.01 -1.32 7.08
N TYR A 28 10.49 -2.54 7.22
CA TYR A 28 9.23 -2.83 7.90
C TYR A 28 9.16 -2.20 9.29
N SER A 29 10.27 -2.24 10.05
CA SER A 29 10.35 -1.69 11.40
C SER A 29 10.06 -0.18 11.48
N GLN A 30 10.22 0.55 10.37
CA GLN A 30 9.89 1.98 10.33
C GLN A 30 8.37 2.23 10.35
N PHE A 31 7.56 1.23 10.02
CA PHE A 31 6.10 1.32 9.96
C PHE A 31 5.41 0.71 11.19
N GLU A 32 6.14 0.04 12.09
CA GLU A 32 5.57 -0.49 13.34
C GLU A 32 4.91 0.62 14.20
N PRO A 33 5.51 1.82 14.39
CA PRO A 33 4.84 2.90 15.11
C PRO A 33 3.55 3.38 14.42
N LEU A 34 3.48 3.28 13.08
CA LEU A 34 2.26 3.63 12.35
C LEU A 34 1.14 2.62 12.61
N TYR A 35 1.49 1.34 12.74
CA TYR A 35 0.53 0.30 13.14
C TYR A 35 0.00 0.52 14.56
N GLU A 36 0.86 0.88 15.51
CA GLU A 36 0.43 1.21 16.88
C GLU A 36 -0.56 2.37 16.91
N LEU A 37 -0.27 3.46 16.19
CA LEU A 37 -1.19 4.60 16.05
C LEU A 37 -2.52 4.19 15.40
N TRP A 38 -2.47 3.33 14.39
CA TRP A 38 -3.66 2.84 13.72
C TRP A 38 -4.53 1.97 14.65
N CYS A 39 -3.92 1.13 15.48
CA CYS A 39 -4.62 0.35 16.50
C CYS A 39 -5.39 1.26 17.47
N ASP A 40 -4.76 2.29 18.00
CA ASP A 40 -5.43 3.25 18.90
C ASP A 40 -6.59 3.94 18.19
N TYR A 41 -6.35 4.47 16.99
CA TYR A 41 -7.37 5.11 16.15
C TYR A 41 -8.58 4.21 15.92
N PHE A 42 -8.34 3.00 15.42
CA PHE A 42 -9.43 2.10 15.03
C PHE A 42 -10.20 1.60 16.26
N SER A 43 -9.52 1.40 17.40
CA SER A 43 -10.17 1.05 18.66
C SER A 43 -11.15 2.13 19.12
N THR A 44 -10.81 3.42 18.96
CA THR A 44 -11.76 4.52 19.25
C THR A 44 -12.99 4.47 18.36
N LEU A 45 -12.83 4.10 17.08
CA LEU A 45 -13.91 4.00 16.11
C LEU A 45 -14.86 2.84 16.43
N VAL A 46 -14.33 1.68 16.79
CA VAL A 46 -15.09 0.48 17.22
C VAL A 46 -15.85 0.74 18.52
N ASN A 47 -15.20 1.38 19.50
CA ASN A 47 -15.84 1.70 20.77
C ASN A 47 -16.98 2.71 20.59
N GLY A 48 -16.82 3.67 19.67
CA GLY A 48 -17.89 4.59 19.26
C GLY A 48 -19.03 3.96 18.45
N SER A 49 -18.96 2.67 18.11
CA SER A 49 -20.00 1.93 17.39
C SER A 49 -20.67 0.83 18.22
N ASN A 50 -20.38 0.75 19.52
CA ASN A 50 -20.77 -0.39 20.37
C ASN A 50 -20.35 -1.74 19.76
N GLY A 51 -19.23 -1.76 19.02
CA GLY A 51 -18.74 -2.96 18.34
C GLY A 51 -19.49 -3.37 17.08
N GLN A 52 -20.48 -2.59 16.61
CA GLN A 52 -21.13 -2.84 15.33
C GLN A 52 -20.25 -2.35 14.17
N LEU A 53 -20.10 -3.19 13.16
CA LEU A 53 -19.53 -2.77 11.88
C LEU A 53 -20.56 -1.88 11.18
N ASP A 54 -20.21 -0.62 10.94
CA ASP A 54 -21.09 0.32 10.24
C ASP A 54 -20.38 1.02 9.09
N ALA A 55 -21.11 1.89 8.38
CA ALA A 55 -20.59 2.62 7.21
C ALA A 55 -19.37 3.51 7.51
N ARG A 56 -19.05 3.80 8.78
CA ARG A 56 -17.84 4.54 9.15
C ARG A 56 -16.59 3.72 8.88
N MET A 57 -16.66 2.40 9.00
CA MET A 57 -15.52 1.52 8.73
C MET A 57 -15.14 1.49 7.25
N LEU A 58 -16.11 1.57 6.34
CA LEU A 58 -15.83 1.69 4.90
C LEU A 58 -15.12 3.00 4.53
N LYS A 59 -15.25 4.02 5.39
CA LYS A 59 -14.63 5.34 5.21
C LYS A 59 -13.44 5.56 6.14
N ALA A 60 -13.05 4.54 6.92
CA ALA A 60 -11.93 4.63 7.82
C ALA A 60 -10.61 4.73 7.03
N ASP A 61 -9.61 5.33 7.65
CA ASP A 61 -8.26 5.34 7.11
C ASP A 61 -7.59 4.00 7.41
N TYR A 62 -7.06 3.31 6.39
CA TYR A 62 -6.36 2.04 6.55
C TYR A 62 -4.84 2.15 6.46
N HIS A 63 -4.27 3.36 6.30
CA HIS A 63 -2.83 3.56 6.44
C HIS A 63 -2.37 3.15 7.84
N GLY A 64 -1.37 2.27 7.92
CA GLY A 64 -0.92 1.66 9.17
C GLY A 64 -1.60 0.36 9.53
N CYS A 65 -2.69 -0.03 8.86
CA CYS A 65 -3.35 -1.30 9.14
C CYS A 65 -2.46 -2.49 8.77
N LEU A 66 -2.32 -3.48 9.66
CA LEU A 66 -1.68 -4.76 9.36
C LEU A 66 -2.70 -5.68 8.68
N LEU A 67 -2.63 -5.77 7.35
CA LEU A 67 -3.53 -6.61 6.56
C LEU A 67 -2.90 -7.95 6.23
N MET A 68 -3.76 -8.97 6.10
CA MET A 68 -3.45 -10.25 5.45
C MET A 68 -4.44 -10.50 4.32
N ILE A 69 -3.95 -11.00 3.19
CA ILE A 69 -4.79 -11.38 2.05
C ILE A 69 -5.35 -12.78 2.30
N VAL A 70 -6.68 -12.91 2.36
CA VAL A 70 -7.35 -14.21 2.58
C VAL A 70 -7.93 -14.80 1.31
N GLU A 71 -8.27 -13.96 0.34
CA GLU A 71 -8.76 -14.34 -0.98
C GLU A 71 -8.30 -13.30 -1.99
N ALA A 72 -7.88 -13.74 -3.17
CA ALA A 72 -7.48 -12.85 -4.26
C ALA A 72 -7.64 -13.54 -5.61
N ALA A 73 -7.93 -12.77 -6.66
CA ALA A 73 -7.92 -13.25 -8.04
C ALA A 73 -6.58 -13.87 -8.46
N ASN A 74 -5.46 -13.41 -7.88
CA ASN A 74 -4.14 -14.03 -8.02
C ASN A 74 -3.82 -14.89 -6.78
N PRO A 75 -3.87 -16.23 -6.87
CA PRO A 75 -3.64 -17.11 -5.72
C PRO A 75 -2.27 -16.94 -5.06
N ALA A 76 -1.25 -16.49 -5.81
CA ALA A 76 0.09 -16.26 -5.25
C ALA A 76 0.14 -15.12 -4.23
N GLN A 77 -0.90 -14.30 -4.15
CA GLN A 77 -1.01 -13.22 -3.16
C GLN A 77 -1.63 -13.68 -1.84
N VAL A 78 -2.35 -14.80 -1.82
CA VAL A 78 -3.02 -15.29 -0.61
C VAL A 78 -1.98 -15.61 0.48
N GLY A 79 -2.25 -15.17 1.71
CA GLY A 79 -1.36 -15.31 2.85
C GLY A 79 -0.28 -14.23 2.97
N ILE A 80 -0.13 -13.34 1.99
CA ILE A 80 0.74 -12.16 2.14
C ILE A 80 0.19 -11.29 3.28
N CYS A 81 1.10 -10.87 4.16
CA CYS A 81 0.80 -9.99 5.27
C CYS A 81 1.77 -8.80 5.28
N GLY A 82 1.25 -7.61 5.56
CA GLY A 82 2.04 -6.39 5.63
C GLY A 82 1.27 -5.19 6.17
N ILE A 83 2.01 -4.18 6.58
CA ILE A 83 1.45 -2.90 7.04
C ILE A 83 1.11 -2.06 5.81
N VAL A 84 -0.08 -1.47 5.76
CA VAL A 84 -0.47 -0.56 4.68
C VAL A 84 0.36 0.72 4.78
N THR A 85 1.26 0.93 3.83
CA THR A 85 2.05 2.17 3.72
C THR A 85 1.31 3.23 2.92
N ARG A 86 0.48 2.80 1.97
CA ARG A 86 -0.33 3.67 1.12
C ARG A 86 -1.65 3.02 0.76
N GLU A 87 -2.72 3.79 0.88
CA GLU A 87 -4.04 3.48 0.37
C GLU A 87 -4.35 4.38 -0.83
N THR A 88 -4.90 3.79 -1.88
CA THR A 88 -5.55 4.52 -2.98
C THR A 88 -6.95 3.98 -3.20
N ARG A 89 -7.70 4.59 -4.13
CA ARG A 89 -9.01 4.07 -4.53
C ARG A 89 -8.96 2.61 -5.02
N GLN A 90 -7.89 2.18 -5.67
CA GLN A 90 -7.85 0.85 -6.31
C GLN A 90 -6.88 -0.13 -5.66
N THR A 91 -6.00 0.33 -4.79
CA THR A 91 -4.91 -0.50 -4.27
C THR A 91 -4.60 -0.22 -2.80
N PHE A 92 -4.07 -1.24 -2.14
CA PHE A 92 -3.27 -1.10 -0.94
C PHE A 92 -1.81 -1.40 -1.28
N MET A 93 -0.89 -0.55 -0.81
CA MET A 93 0.54 -0.84 -0.83
C MET A 93 0.94 -1.34 0.55
N LEU A 94 1.50 -2.55 0.62
CA LEU A 94 1.87 -3.22 1.86
C LEU A 94 3.39 -3.32 1.96
N ILE A 95 3.97 -3.00 3.12
CA ILE A 95 5.33 -3.39 3.49
C ILE A 95 5.30 -4.73 4.22
N THR A 96 5.97 -5.74 3.69
CA THR A 96 6.07 -7.06 4.35
C THR A 96 7.24 -7.11 5.33
N LYS A 97 7.25 -8.10 6.22
CA LYS A 97 8.38 -8.37 7.14
C LYS A 97 9.71 -8.70 6.45
N GLN A 98 9.72 -8.86 5.13
CA GLN A 98 10.92 -9.06 4.31
C GLN A 98 11.37 -7.77 3.63
N ASP A 99 10.91 -6.61 4.12
CA ASP A 99 11.21 -5.28 3.58
C ASP A 99 10.86 -5.13 2.09
N ARG A 100 9.73 -5.76 1.70
CA ARG A 100 9.19 -5.67 0.33
C ARG A 100 7.92 -4.85 0.30
N LEU A 101 7.91 -3.84 -0.55
CA LEU A 101 6.70 -3.10 -0.89
C LEU A 101 5.94 -3.84 -1.99
N LEU A 102 4.67 -4.17 -1.72
CA LEU A 102 3.79 -4.87 -2.63
C LEU A 102 2.51 -4.07 -2.84
N THR A 103 2.19 -3.77 -4.10
CA THR A 103 0.91 -3.15 -4.45
C THR A 103 -0.11 -4.23 -4.73
N ILE A 104 -1.17 -4.27 -3.94
CA ILE A 104 -2.26 -5.24 -4.01
C ILE A 104 -3.51 -4.54 -4.55
N PRO A 105 -4.13 -5.03 -5.64
CA PRO A 105 -5.41 -4.51 -6.10
C PRO A 105 -6.50 -4.80 -5.06
N LYS A 106 -7.39 -3.84 -4.83
CA LYS A 106 -8.60 -4.03 -4.01
C LYS A 106 -9.63 -4.89 -4.75
N GLN A 107 -9.65 -4.80 -6.08
CA GLN A 107 -10.57 -5.57 -6.91
C GLN A 107 -10.38 -7.07 -6.69
N ASP A 108 -11.50 -7.76 -6.46
CA ASP A 108 -11.57 -9.22 -6.30
C ASP A 108 -10.56 -9.77 -5.28
N THR A 109 -10.37 -9.00 -4.20
CA THR A 109 -9.48 -9.33 -3.09
C THR A 109 -10.20 -9.12 -1.77
N ILE A 110 -10.08 -10.10 -0.86
CA ILE A 110 -10.56 -10.01 0.51
C ILE A 110 -9.34 -9.90 1.42
N PHE A 111 -9.34 -8.87 2.27
CA PHE A 111 -8.32 -8.65 3.27
C PHE A 111 -8.88 -8.95 4.66
N GLN A 112 -8.01 -9.28 5.60
CA GLN A 112 -8.35 -9.34 7.02
C GLN A 112 -7.35 -8.56 7.86
N PHE A 113 -7.80 -8.06 9.01
CA PHE A 113 -6.92 -7.69 10.12
C PHE A 113 -7.51 -8.18 11.44
N ALA A 114 -6.67 -8.20 12.47
CA ALA A 114 -7.08 -8.51 13.83
C ALA A 114 -6.83 -7.30 14.74
N LEU A 115 -7.78 -7.02 15.62
CA LEU A 115 -7.68 -5.97 16.64
C LEU A 115 -8.47 -6.41 17.87
N GLU A 116 -7.86 -6.32 19.06
CA GLU A 116 -8.51 -6.64 20.34
C GLU A 116 -9.23 -8.00 20.38
N GLY A 117 -8.61 -9.03 19.79
CA GLY A 117 -9.17 -10.39 19.74
C GLY A 117 -10.31 -10.60 18.75
N LYS A 118 -10.64 -9.58 17.94
CA LYS A 118 -11.64 -9.65 16.88
C LYS A 118 -10.96 -9.69 15.52
N ILE A 119 -11.59 -10.39 14.57
CA ILE A 119 -11.18 -10.46 13.17
C ILE A 119 -12.17 -9.64 12.34
N TYR A 120 -11.62 -8.80 11.47
CA TYR A 120 -12.38 -7.95 10.57
C TYR A 120 -12.06 -8.35 9.12
N LEU A 121 -13.09 -8.47 8.29
CA LEU A 121 -12.96 -8.74 6.86
C LEU A 121 -13.25 -7.48 6.06
N LEU A 122 -12.37 -7.17 5.12
CA LEU A 122 -12.53 -6.10 4.14
C LEU A 122 -12.71 -6.72 2.77
N PHE A 123 -13.89 -6.52 2.19
CA PHE A 123 -14.15 -6.87 0.81
C PHE A 123 -13.64 -5.71 -0.06
N GLY A 124 -12.52 -5.90 -0.77
CA GLY A 124 -11.87 -4.81 -1.49
C GLY A 124 -12.76 -4.15 -2.56
N ASN A 125 -13.76 -4.87 -3.10
CA ASN A 125 -14.78 -4.31 -4.01
C ASN A 125 -15.69 -3.24 -3.37
N ALA A 126 -15.67 -3.09 -2.05
CA ALA A 126 -16.44 -2.08 -1.32
C ALA A 126 -15.69 -0.75 -1.08
N PHE A 127 -14.40 -0.67 -1.48
CA PHE A 127 -13.50 0.45 -1.20
C PHE A 127 -13.11 1.25 -2.46
#